data_AF-A0A9D7DC36-F1
#
_entry.id   AF-A0A9D7DC36-F1
#
_cell.length_a   1.000
_cell.length_b   1.000
_cell.length_c   1.000
_cell.angle_alpha   90.00
_cell.angle_beta   90.00
_cell.angle_gamma   90.00
#
_symmetry.space_group_name_H-M   'P 1'
#
loop_
_entity.id
_entity.type
_entity.pdbx_description
1 polymer ?
#
loop_
_entity_poly.entity_id
_entity_poly.type
_entity_poly.pdbx_seq_one_letter_code
_entity_poly.pdbx_strand_id
1 'polypeptide(L)'
;MDPTELGSNAAPAAADGESHAVTHSESPFVLIEPLRRTAPLIFASPHSGRRYPPELLAGARVSLISLRRSEDAYVDELFAGAAAHGACVLSASVARAYVDLNRDPAELDPEMFDERPPPSPQSNSARVQAGLGAIPRISGDGQTIYRRKLALSEAERRISTVHRPYHALLQNLVAETSEQFGCAVLIDCHSMPNNARGAHAPDIVLGDRFGASCHPSITSLVEATLRRQGYRVARNTPFAGGHTTQSYGRPASRVHAIQIEINRGLYVDERTLERTNGYARVRGDMTRLAEALSAATLHKSLV
;
A
#
# COMPACT_ATOMS: atom_id res chain seq x y z
N MET A 1 -42.10 -54.45 50.84
CA MET A 1 -42.61 -55.46 49.89
C MET A 1 -42.34 -54.91 48.50
N ASP A 2 -41.54 -55.63 47.71
CA ASP A 2 -41.35 -55.45 46.25
C ASP A 2 -42.67 -55.80 45.50
N PRO A 3 -42.84 -55.69 44.15
CA PRO A 3 -41.99 -55.09 43.10
C PRO A 3 -42.74 -54.37 41.91
N THR A 4 -41.95 -53.85 40.95
CA THR A 4 -42.16 -53.78 39.46
C THR A 4 -43.37 -53.07 38.80
N GLU A 5 -43.12 -52.12 37.88
CA GLU A 5 -43.12 -52.35 36.41
C GLU A 5 -42.81 -51.09 35.56
N LEU A 6 -42.33 -51.37 34.35
CA LEU A 6 -41.74 -50.47 33.35
C LEU A 6 -42.75 -49.61 32.59
N GLY A 7 -42.29 -48.45 32.09
CA GLY A 7 -43.00 -47.65 31.08
C GLY A 7 -42.12 -46.55 30.48
N SER A 8 -41.60 -46.81 29.28
CA SER A 8 -40.86 -45.89 28.40
C SER A 8 -41.70 -44.70 27.92
N ASN A 9 -41.13 -43.48 27.81
CA ASN A 9 -40.86 -42.88 26.48
C ASN A 9 -40.14 -41.51 26.52
N ALA A 10 -39.17 -41.39 25.61
CA ALA A 10 -38.71 -40.21 24.88
C ALA A 10 -38.24 -38.95 25.64
N ALA A 11 -36.91 -38.79 25.70
CA ALA A 11 -36.26 -37.50 25.89
C ALA A 11 -36.35 -36.65 24.60
N PRO A 12 -36.52 -35.31 24.68
CA PRO A 12 -36.45 -34.45 23.52
C PRO A 12 -34.98 -34.29 23.08
N ALA A 13 -34.81 -34.31 21.76
CA ALA A 13 -33.54 -34.22 21.05
C ALA A 13 -32.72 -32.97 21.44
N ALA A 14 -31.42 -33.18 21.58
CA ALA A 14 -30.43 -32.12 21.64
C ALA A 14 -30.53 -31.24 20.39
N ALA A 15 -30.76 -29.95 20.58
CA ALA A 15 -30.58 -28.97 19.54
C ALA A 15 -29.07 -28.85 19.29
N ASP A 16 -28.65 -29.28 18.11
CA ASP A 16 -27.30 -29.13 17.59
C ASP A 16 -26.91 -27.65 17.62
N GLY A 17 -25.96 -27.31 18.49
CA GLY A 17 -25.28 -26.03 18.44
C GLY A 17 -24.38 -26.00 17.21
N GLU A 18 -24.87 -25.43 16.11
CA GLU A 18 -24.02 -25.03 15.00
C GLU A 18 -22.98 -24.04 15.55
N SER A 19 -21.75 -24.52 15.72
CA SER A 19 -20.62 -23.63 15.97
C SER A 19 -20.44 -22.80 14.70
N HIS A 20 -20.95 -21.57 14.71
CA HIS A 20 -20.52 -20.56 13.75
C HIS A 20 -19.00 -20.40 13.92
N ALA A 21 -18.25 -21.05 13.04
CA ALA A 21 -16.83 -20.78 12.88
C ALA A 21 -16.74 -19.29 12.54
N VAL A 22 -16.32 -18.49 13.52
CA VAL A 22 -15.94 -17.10 13.29
C VAL A 22 -14.76 -17.18 12.34
N THR A 23 -15.01 -17.01 11.04
CA THR A 23 -13.96 -16.75 10.08
C THR A 23 -13.35 -15.41 10.47
N HIS A 24 -12.27 -15.44 11.23
CA HIS A 24 -11.46 -14.25 11.47
C HIS A 24 -10.95 -13.78 10.11
N SER A 25 -11.66 -12.82 9.50
CA SER A 25 -11.22 -12.17 8.28
C SER A 25 -9.90 -11.47 8.59
N GLU A 26 -8.80 -11.93 8.00
CA GLU A 26 -7.49 -11.30 8.17
C GLU A 26 -7.54 -9.83 7.74
N SER A 27 -6.90 -8.95 8.52
CA SER A 27 -6.85 -7.52 8.23
C SER A 27 -6.33 -7.23 6.81
N PRO A 28 -6.91 -6.26 6.08
CA PRO A 28 -6.42 -5.82 4.77
C PRO A 28 -5.04 -5.16 4.78
N PHE A 29 -4.55 -4.78 5.95
CA PHE A 29 -3.28 -4.10 6.17
C PHE A 29 -2.70 -4.41 7.55
N VAL A 30 -1.42 -4.12 7.71
CA VAL A 30 -0.66 -4.24 8.97
C VAL A 30 -0.16 -2.87 9.37
N LEU A 31 -0.37 -2.51 10.64
CA LEU A 31 0.26 -1.35 11.28
C LEU A 31 1.31 -1.84 12.27
N ILE A 32 2.56 -1.42 12.08
CA ILE A 32 3.63 -1.58 13.05
C ILE A 32 3.77 -0.26 13.80
N GLU A 33 3.41 -0.27 15.08
CA GLU A 33 3.63 0.87 15.95
C GLU A 33 5.00 0.80 16.62
N PRO A 34 5.72 1.93 16.75
CA PRO A 34 6.95 1.97 17.53
C PRO A 34 6.62 1.87 19.03
N LEU A 35 7.57 1.42 19.85
CA LEU A 35 7.41 1.44 21.31
C LEU A 35 7.07 2.83 21.84
N ARG A 36 7.63 3.87 21.20
CA ARG A 36 7.25 5.28 21.39
C ARG A 36 7.37 6.01 20.06
N ARG A 37 6.37 6.83 19.73
CA ARG A 37 6.46 7.77 18.61
C ARG A 37 7.41 8.91 19.00
N THR A 38 8.55 9.04 18.33
CA THR A 38 9.58 10.05 18.64
C THR A 38 9.86 11.02 17.49
N ALA A 39 9.22 10.82 16.35
CA ALA A 39 9.37 11.66 15.16
C ALA A 39 8.00 11.83 14.47
N PRO A 40 7.79 12.93 13.72
CA PRO A 40 6.55 13.18 12.99
C PRO A 40 6.47 12.35 11.69
N LEU A 41 6.84 11.06 11.73
CA LEU A 41 7.06 10.22 10.56
C LEU A 41 6.06 9.07 10.49
N ILE A 42 5.48 8.89 9.31
CA ILE A 42 4.63 7.76 8.95
C ILE A 42 5.19 7.20 7.64
N PHE A 43 5.47 5.90 7.61
CA PHE A 43 5.84 5.17 6.39
C PHE A 43 4.64 4.35 5.95
N ALA A 44 4.23 4.50 4.69
CA ALA A 44 3.08 3.78 4.14
C ALA A 44 3.51 2.98 2.90
N SER A 45 3.25 1.68 2.86
CA SER A 45 3.51 0.81 1.71
C SER A 45 2.20 0.26 1.17
N PRO A 46 1.51 0.99 0.28
CA PRO A 46 0.19 0.60 -0.23
C PRO A 46 0.22 -0.58 -1.21
N HIS A 47 1.39 -0.96 -1.74
CA HIS A 47 1.53 -1.91 -2.86
C HIS A 47 2.32 -3.18 -2.55
N SER A 48 2.75 -3.39 -1.31
CA SER A 48 3.52 -4.55 -0.85
C SER A 48 2.67 -5.78 -0.51
N GLY A 49 1.35 -5.66 -0.59
CA GLY A 49 0.42 -6.75 -0.29
C GLY A 49 0.60 -7.94 -1.23
N ARG A 50 0.61 -9.14 -0.63
CA ARG A 50 0.83 -10.43 -1.32
C ARG A 50 -0.34 -11.41 -1.17
N ARG A 51 -1.41 -10.99 -0.48
CA ARG A 51 -2.64 -11.77 -0.38
C ARG A 51 -3.51 -11.54 -1.60
N TYR A 52 -3.86 -12.62 -2.28
CA TYR A 52 -4.75 -12.64 -3.44
C TYR A 52 -6.06 -13.30 -3.06
N PRO A 53 -7.15 -12.52 -2.86
CA PRO A 53 -8.44 -13.09 -2.48
C PRO A 53 -8.91 -14.16 -3.48
N PRO A 54 -9.52 -15.28 -3.03
CA PRO A 54 -9.91 -16.38 -3.91
C PRO A 54 -10.79 -15.95 -5.09
N GLU A 55 -11.66 -14.96 -4.90
CA GLU A 55 -12.52 -14.42 -5.95
C GLU A 55 -11.73 -13.74 -7.08
N LEU A 56 -10.59 -13.12 -6.77
CA LEU A 56 -9.72 -12.53 -7.79
C LEU A 56 -9.08 -13.65 -8.61
N LEU A 57 -8.59 -14.68 -7.95
CA LEU A 57 -7.94 -15.81 -8.62
C LEU A 57 -8.92 -16.58 -9.51
N ALA A 58 -10.15 -16.80 -9.03
CA ALA A 58 -11.22 -17.43 -9.80
C ALA A 58 -11.65 -16.58 -11.02
N GLY A 59 -11.69 -15.26 -10.88
CA GLY A 59 -12.04 -14.32 -11.95
C GLY A 59 -10.92 -14.00 -12.93
N ALA A 60 -9.66 -14.30 -12.56
CA ALA A 60 -8.49 -13.95 -13.36
C ALA A 60 -8.32 -14.90 -14.57
N ARG A 61 -7.97 -14.32 -15.72
CA ARG A 61 -7.54 -15.05 -16.93
C ARG A 61 -6.03 -15.16 -17.05
N VAL A 62 -5.31 -14.45 -16.19
CA VAL A 62 -3.84 -14.43 -16.10
C VAL A 62 -3.36 -15.32 -14.96
N SER A 63 -2.10 -15.76 -15.02
CA SER A 63 -1.48 -16.52 -13.95
C SER A 63 -1.24 -15.66 -12.70
N LEU A 64 -1.09 -16.31 -11.54
CA LEU A 64 -0.72 -15.61 -10.31
C LEU A 64 0.54 -14.76 -10.51
N ILE A 65 1.59 -15.30 -11.14
CA ILE A 65 2.83 -14.56 -11.37
C ILE A 65 2.61 -13.27 -12.19
N SER A 66 1.68 -13.25 -13.14
CA SER A 66 1.33 -12.04 -13.89
C SER A 66 0.68 -10.97 -13.00
N LEU A 67 -0.18 -11.37 -12.05
CA LEU A 67 -0.71 -10.46 -11.03
C LEU A 67 0.42 -9.94 -10.13
N ARG A 68 1.30 -10.84 -9.67
CA ARG A 68 2.42 -10.51 -8.77
C ARG A 68 3.43 -9.54 -9.36
N ARG A 69 3.56 -9.43 -10.69
CA ARG A 69 4.42 -8.44 -11.35
C ARG A 69 4.02 -6.98 -11.09
N SER A 70 2.79 -6.76 -10.64
CA SER A 70 2.34 -5.44 -10.18
C SER A 70 2.80 -5.12 -8.76
N GLU A 71 3.17 -6.11 -7.94
CA GLU A 71 3.61 -5.91 -6.56
C GLU A 71 4.80 -4.96 -6.47
N ASP A 72 4.76 -4.14 -5.42
CA ASP A 72 5.96 -3.49 -4.92
C ASP A 72 6.62 -4.46 -3.94
N ALA A 73 7.15 -5.56 -4.50
CA ALA A 73 7.57 -6.73 -3.74
C ALA A 73 8.53 -6.34 -2.61
N TYR A 74 8.28 -6.85 -1.40
CA TYR A 74 9.09 -6.67 -0.19
C TYR A 74 9.26 -5.23 0.32
N VAL A 75 8.56 -4.23 -0.23
CA VAL A 75 8.70 -2.83 0.23
C VAL A 75 8.23 -2.64 1.68
N ASP A 76 7.23 -3.40 2.12
CA ASP A 76 6.84 -3.56 3.53
C ASP A 76 8.05 -3.89 4.41
N GLU A 77 8.84 -4.86 3.99
CA GLU A 77 10.00 -5.34 4.74
C GLU A 77 11.22 -4.40 4.66
N LEU A 78 11.39 -3.71 3.51
CA LEU A 78 12.46 -2.73 3.33
C LEU A 78 12.31 -1.55 4.32
N PHE A 79 11.08 -1.12 4.57
CA PHE A 79 10.79 0.03 5.44
C PHE A 79 10.35 -0.35 6.87
N ALA A 80 10.12 -1.63 7.18
CA ALA A 80 9.73 -2.08 8.52
C ALA A 80 10.69 -1.60 9.64
N GLY A 81 11.98 -1.41 9.32
CA GLY A 81 12.98 -0.89 10.26
C GLY A 81 12.69 0.52 10.78
N ALA A 82 11.83 1.31 10.10
CA ALA A 82 11.46 2.64 10.55
C ALA A 82 10.76 2.65 11.92
N ALA A 83 10.05 1.58 12.28
CA ALA A 83 9.42 1.44 13.60
C ALA A 83 10.44 1.43 14.75
N ALA A 84 11.63 0.89 14.53
CA ALA A 84 12.70 0.92 15.52
C ALA A 84 13.22 2.35 15.79
N HIS A 85 12.95 3.29 14.88
CA HIS A 85 13.35 4.70 14.96
C HIS A 85 12.16 5.63 15.26
N GLY A 86 11.08 5.09 15.83
CA GLY A 86 9.98 5.89 16.39
C GLY A 86 8.94 6.37 15.39
N ALA A 87 8.90 5.79 14.18
CA ALA A 87 7.90 6.08 13.15
C ALA A 87 6.84 4.97 13.10
N CYS A 88 5.62 5.29 12.65
CA CYS A 88 4.62 4.26 12.32
C CYS A 88 4.88 3.68 10.92
N VAL A 89 4.63 2.37 10.73
CA VAL A 89 4.71 1.73 9.41
C VAL A 89 3.39 1.05 9.09
N LEU A 90 2.68 1.55 8.07
CA LEU A 90 1.43 0.99 7.57
C LEU A 90 1.68 0.29 6.24
N SER A 91 1.34 -0.99 6.12
CA SER A 91 1.55 -1.77 4.88
C SER A 91 0.29 -2.49 4.46
N ALA A 92 0.04 -2.53 3.16
CA ALA A 92 -1.04 -3.35 2.59
C ALA A 92 -0.73 -4.84 2.75
N SER A 93 -1.76 -5.64 3.06
CA SER A 93 -1.66 -7.10 3.02
C SER A 93 -2.29 -7.67 1.75
N VAL A 94 -3.32 -7.00 1.23
CA VAL A 94 -3.99 -7.36 -0.03
C VAL A 94 -3.23 -6.80 -1.22
N ALA A 95 -3.06 -7.61 -2.26
CA ALA A 95 -2.36 -7.21 -3.48
C ALA A 95 -3.08 -6.06 -4.21
N ARG A 96 -2.30 -5.11 -4.74
CA ARG A 96 -2.85 -3.97 -5.50
C ARG A 96 -3.66 -4.36 -6.74
N ALA A 97 -3.43 -5.56 -7.28
CA ALA A 97 -4.21 -6.12 -8.38
C ALA A 97 -5.69 -6.37 -8.00
N TYR A 98 -5.98 -6.48 -6.70
CA TYR A 98 -7.34 -6.53 -6.18
C TYR A 98 -7.97 -5.13 -6.09
N VAL A 99 -7.25 -4.20 -5.45
CA VAL A 99 -7.60 -2.78 -5.33
C VAL A 99 -6.34 -1.97 -5.08
N ASP A 100 -6.15 -0.91 -5.85
CA ASP A 100 -4.96 -0.05 -5.76
C ASP A 100 -5.17 1.04 -4.69
N LEU A 101 -4.46 0.92 -3.58
CA LEU A 101 -4.50 1.84 -2.43
C LEU A 101 -3.78 3.17 -2.69
N ASN A 102 -3.14 3.35 -3.85
CA ASN A 102 -2.54 4.61 -4.28
C ASN A 102 -3.26 5.17 -5.53
N ARG A 103 -4.58 4.93 -5.61
CA ARG A 103 -5.51 5.50 -6.58
C ARG A 103 -6.73 6.10 -5.88
N ASP A 104 -7.34 7.08 -6.53
CA ASP A 104 -8.63 7.62 -6.08
C ASP A 104 -9.71 6.55 -6.31
N PRO A 105 -10.57 6.23 -5.32
CA PRO A 105 -11.55 5.15 -5.45
C PRO A 105 -12.58 5.41 -6.57
N ALA A 106 -12.70 6.64 -7.07
CA ALA A 106 -13.52 6.98 -8.23
C ALA A 106 -12.81 6.82 -9.59
N GLU A 107 -11.51 6.47 -9.63
CA GLU A 107 -10.78 6.08 -10.84
C GLU A 107 -11.19 4.67 -11.30
N LEU A 108 -12.46 4.50 -11.67
CA LEU A 108 -13.03 3.27 -12.20
C LEU A 108 -13.09 3.33 -13.73
N ASP A 109 -12.56 2.29 -14.39
CA ASP A 109 -12.65 2.14 -15.86
C ASP A 109 -14.07 1.72 -16.25
N PRO A 110 -14.86 2.56 -16.94
CA PRO A 110 -16.25 2.25 -17.23
C PRO A 110 -16.45 0.99 -18.10
N GLU A 111 -15.44 0.63 -18.89
CA GLU A 111 -15.53 -0.51 -19.81
C GLU A 111 -15.33 -1.86 -19.11
N MET A 112 -14.85 -1.86 -17.85
CA MET A 112 -14.61 -3.10 -17.11
C MET A 112 -15.84 -3.63 -16.38
N PHE A 113 -16.94 -2.89 -16.37
CA PHE A 113 -18.14 -3.21 -15.59
C PHE A 113 -19.34 -3.58 -16.47
N ASP A 114 -20.22 -4.43 -15.91
CA ASP A 114 -21.50 -4.80 -16.53
C ASP A 114 -22.44 -3.59 -16.63
N GLU A 115 -22.47 -2.79 -15.56
CA GLU A 115 -23.14 -1.50 -15.49
C GLU A 115 -22.10 -0.39 -15.45
N ARG A 116 -22.37 0.72 -16.15
CA ARG A 116 -21.44 1.85 -16.16
C ARG A 116 -21.38 2.50 -14.77
N PRO A 117 -20.21 2.69 -14.16
CA PRO A 117 -20.10 3.41 -12.90
C PRO A 117 -20.58 4.86 -13.07
N PRO A 118 -21.04 5.51 -11.97
CA PRO A 118 -21.39 6.92 -12.00
C PRO A 118 -20.26 7.76 -12.60
N PRO A 119 -20.57 8.76 -13.45
CA PRO A 119 -19.54 9.59 -14.04
C PRO A 119 -18.78 10.34 -12.96
N SER A 120 -17.45 10.29 -13.05
CA SER A 120 -16.54 11.01 -12.17
C SER A 120 -15.50 11.76 -13.02
N PRO A 121 -15.03 12.95 -12.61
CA PRO A 121 -13.90 13.62 -13.26
C PRO A 121 -12.67 12.70 -13.40
N GLN A 122 -12.50 11.78 -12.46
CA GLN A 122 -11.42 10.81 -12.37
C GLN A 122 -11.51 9.69 -13.41
N SER A 123 -12.71 9.36 -13.92
CA SER A 123 -12.92 8.23 -14.84
C SER A 123 -12.23 8.37 -16.20
N ASN A 124 -11.84 9.59 -16.59
CA ASN A 124 -11.18 9.87 -17.86
C ASN A 124 -9.66 10.08 -17.74
N SER A 125 -9.06 9.76 -16.58
CA SER A 125 -7.63 9.93 -16.39
C SER A 125 -6.83 9.02 -17.35
N ALA A 126 -5.65 9.47 -17.79
CA ALA A 126 -4.78 8.67 -18.64
C ALA A 126 -4.42 7.30 -18.00
N ARG A 127 -4.43 7.23 -16.66
CA ARG A 127 -4.20 5.99 -15.91
C ARG A 127 -5.38 5.03 -16.02
N VAL A 128 -6.61 5.54 -15.90
CA VAL A 128 -7.83 4.74 -16.11
C VAL A 128 -7.86 4.19 -17.54
N GLN A 129 -7.57 5.03 -18.54
CA GLN A 129 -7.49 4.61 -19.95
C GLN A 129 -6.44 3.50 -20.18
N ALA A 130 -5.30 3.58 -19.47
CA ALA A 130 -4.26 2.54 -19.47
C ALA A 130 -4.65 1.29 -18.66
N GLY A 131 -5.83 1.26 -18.04
CA GLY A 131 -6.32 0.13 -17.22
C GLY A 131 -5.71 0.04 -15.82
N LEU A 132 -5.18 1.16 -15.30
CA LEU A 132 -4.48 1.27 -14.02
C LEU A 132 -5.25 2.14 -13.01
N GLY A 133 -6.58 2.03 -13.01
CA GLY A 133 -7.48 2.66 -12.05
C GLY A 133 -7.49 1.98 -10.68
N ALA A 134 -8.40 2.39 -9.79
CA ALA A 134 -8.53 1.84 -8.43
C ALA A 134 -8.82 0.35 -8.41
N ILE A 135 -9.59 -0.15 -9.38
CA ILE A 135 -9.66 -1.57 -9.71
C ILE A 135 -8.86 -1.76 -11.00
N PRO A 136 -7.66 -2.36 -10.96
CA PRO A 136 -6.85 -2.51 -12.16
C PRO A 136 -7.51 -3.45 -13.17
N ARG A 137 -7.59 -3.04 -14.43
CA ARG A 137 -7.99 -3.90 -15.56
C ARG A 137 -6.79 -4.66 -16.14
N ILE A 138 -5.60 -4.06 -16.05
CA ILE A 138 -4.37 -4.55 -16.66
C ILE A 138 -3.36 -4.95 -15.57
N SER A 139 -2.70 -6.10 -15.76
CA SER A 139 -1.64 -6.63 -14.89
C SER A 139 -0.30 -5.90 -15.11
N GLY A 140 0.70 -6.20 -14.27
CA GLY A 140 2.03 -5.59 -14.37
C GLY A 140 2.77 -5.88 -15.68
N ASP A 141 2.38 -6.92 -16.42
CA ASP A 141 2.92 -7.28 -17.74
C ASP A 141 1.99 -6.90 -18.92
N GLY A 142 1.00 -6.04 -18.69
CA GLY A 142 0.18 -5.48 -19.75
C GLY A 142 -1.01 -6.34 -20.19
N GLN A 143 -1.32 -7.43 -19.47
CA GLN A 143 -2.42 -8.33 -19.82
C GLN A 143 -3.71 -7.96 -19.11
N THR A 144 -4.87 -8.12 -19.77
CA THR A 144 -6.16 -7.95 -19.09
C THR A 144 -6.34 -9.02 -18.02
N ILE A 145 -6.66 -8.59 -16.80
CA ILE A 145 -6.76 -9.45 -15.61
C ILE A 145 -8.00 -10.35 -15.69
N TYR A 146 -9.17 -9.81 -16.01
CA TYR A 146 -10.45 -10.50 -15.82
C TYR A 146 -10.94 -11.24 -17.07
N ARG A 147 -11.61 -12.38 -16.85
CA ARG A 147 -12.32 -13.17 -17.88
C ARG A 147 -13.65 -12.54 -18.31
N ARG A 148 -14.25 -11.76 -17.41
CA ARG A 148 -15.57 -11.15 -17.55
C ARG A 148 -15.51 -9.70 -17.09
N LYS A 149 -16.55 -8.95 -17.44
CA LYS A 149 -16.87 -7.70 -16.78
C LYS A 149 -17.22 -7.94 -15.30
N LEU A 150 -16.95 -6.94 -14.47
CA LEU A 150 -17.23 -6.95 -13.05
C LEU A 150 -18.59 -6.33 -12.75
N ALA A 151 -19.26 -6.79 -11.71
CA ALA A 151 -20.38 -6.07 -11.15
C ALA A 151 -19.87 -4.83 -10.39
N LEU A 152 -20.62 -3.72 -10.39
CA LEU A 152 -20.26 -2.54 -9.59
C LEU A 152 -20.23 -2.84 -8.09
N SER A 153 -21.11 -3.73 -7.62
CA SER A 153 -21.11 -4.21 -6.24
C SER A 153 -19.81 -4.91 -5.86
N GLU A 154 -19.12 -5.54 -6.83
CA GLU A 154 -17.82 -6.14 -6.60
C GLU A 154 -16.78 -5.06 -6.32
N ALA A 155 -16.71 -4.00 -7.13
CA ALA A 155 -15.82 -2.87 -6.89
C ALA A 155 -16.11 -2.16 -5.56
N GLU A 156 -17.38 -1.86 -5.28
CA GLU A 156 -17.77 -1.21 -4.02
C GLU A 156 -17.39 -2.06 -2.81
N ARG A 157 -17.54 -3.39 -2.87
CA ARG A 157 -17.08 -4.28 -1.80
C ARG A 157 -15.57 -4.14 -1.58
N ARG A 158 -14.74 -4.16 -2.64
CA ARG A 158 -13.29 -4.01 -2.50
C ARG A 158 -12.92 -2.65 -1.92
N ILE A 159 -13.58 -1.59 -2.38
CA ILE A 159 -13.34 -0.22 -1.91
C ILE A 159 -13.74 -0.09 -0.43
N SER A 160 -14.95 -0.52 -0.06
CA SER A 160 -15.48 -0.38 1.30
C SER A 160 -14.76 -1.26 2.33
N THR A 161 -14.23 -2.41 1.94
CA THR A 161 -13.59 -3.37 2.87
C THR A 161 -12.07 -3.26 2.93
N VAL A 162 -11.41 -2.67 1.93
CA VAL A 162 -9.94 -2.61 1.85
C VAL A 162 -9.45 -1.17 1.68
N HIS A 163 -9.90 -0.46 0.64
CA HIS A 163 -9.41 0.89 0.33
C HIS A 163 -9.80 1.92 1.39
N ARG A 164 -11.09 2.06 1.66
CA ARG A 164 -11.62 3.05 2.59
C ARG A 164 -11.10 2.83 4.02
N PRO A 165 -11.04 1.60 4.57
CA PRO A 165 -10.46 1.38 5.89
C PRO A 165 -8.96 1.69 5.96
N TYR A 166 -8.19 1.39 4.90
CA TYR A 166 -6.77 1.74 4.84
C TYR A 166 -6.57 3.26 4.91
N HIS A 167 -7.33 4.01 4.10
CA HIS A 167 -7.22 5.47 4.07
C HIS A 167 -7.79 6.14 5.32
N ALA A 168 -8.80 5.56 5.97
CA ALA A 168 -9.28 6.02 7.26
C ALA A 168 -8.19 5.89 8.33
N LEU A 169 -7.51 4.74 8.40
CA LEU A 169 -6.40 4.53 9.32
C LEU A 169 -5.23 5.48 9.01
N LEU A 170 -4.84 5.62 7.74
CA LEU A 170 -3.78 6.53 7.34
C LEU A 170 -4.10 8.00 7.68
N GLN A 171 -5.36 8.42 7.49
CA GLN A 171 -5.83 9.75 7.86
C GLN A 171 -5.75 9.98 9.37
N ASN A 172 -6.15 9.00 10.18
CA ASN A 172 -6.04 9.08 11.64
C ASN A 172 -4.58 9.18 12.08
N LEU A 173 -3.69 8.36 11.52
CA LEU A 173 -2.26 8.42 11.83
C LEU A 173 -1.66 9.79 11.51
N VAL A 174 -2.03 10.39 10.36
CA VAL A 174 -1.60 11.73 9.98
C VAL A 174 -2.11 12.76 10.99
N ALA A 175 -3.40 12.70 11.36
CA ALA A 175 -3.99 13.64 12.31
C ALA A 175 -3.34 13.54 13.70
N GLU A 176 -3.20 12.34 14.25
CA GLU A 176 -2.56 12.09 15.55
C GLU A 176 -1.09 12.56 15.55
N THR A 177 -0.36 12.28 14.47
CA THR A 177 1.04 12.71 14.34
C THR A 177 1.14 14.24 14.27
N SER A 178 0.27 14.88 13.49
CA SER A 178 0.20 16.34 13.42
C SER A 178 -0.16 16.97 14.76
N GLU A 179 -1.08 16.38 15.52
CA GLU A 179 -1.45 16.85 16.87
C GLU A 179 -0.27 16.71 17.85
N GLN A 180 0.43 15.57 17.82
CA GLN A 180 1.53 15.29 18.73
C GLN A 180 2.78 16.17 18.47
N PHE A 181 3.11 16.44 17.21
CA PHE A 181 4.38 17.07 16.83
C PHE A 181 4.23 18.45 16.18
N GLY A 182 3.01 18.92 15.93
CA GLY A 182 2.73 20.16 15.20
C GLY A 182 2.92 20.06 13.67
N CYS A 183 3.31 18.89 13.17
CA CYS A 183 3.41 18.55 11.75
C CYS A 183 3.38 17.02 11.54
N ALA A 184 3.14 16.58 10.31
CA ALA A 184 3.26 15.17 9.92
C ALA A 184 4.01 15.03 8.59
N VAL A 185 4.84 14.00 8.48
CA VAL A 185 5.62 13.67 7.29
C VAL A 185 5.32 12.23 6.89
N LEU A 186 4.59 12.08 5.79
CA LEU A 186 4.20 10.82 5.20
C LEU A 186 5.18 10.42 4.09
N ILE A 187 5.85 9.29 4.28
CA ILE A 187 6.72 8.66 3.29
C ILE A 187 5.92 7.55 2.59
N ASP A 188 5.50 7.81 1.36
CA ASP A 188 4.77 6.87 0.48
C ASP A 188 5.79 5.96 -0.22
N CYS A 189 5.89 4.73 0.28
CA CYS A 189 6.98 3.78 -0.02
C CYS A 189 6.60 2.83 -1.15
N HIS A 190 7.39 2.86 -2.21
CA HIS A 190 7.13 2.13 -3.45
C HIS A 190 8.38 1.52 -4.06
N SER A 191 8.16 0.66 -5.06
CA SER A 191 9.20 0.21 -5.95
C SER A 191 8.76 0.22 -7.40
N MET A 192 9.67 0.62 -8.29
CA MET A 192 9.43 0.68 -9.72
C MET A 192 10.10 -0.50 -10.44
N PRO A 193 9.52 -0.99 -11.54
CA PRO A 193 10.21 -1.96 -12.39
C PRO A 193 11.51 -1.37 -12.94
N ASN A 194 12.49 -2.24 -13.18
CA ASN A 194 13.75 -1.91 -13.81
C ASN A 194 13.56 -1.73 -15.33
N ASN A 195 12.86 -0.65 -15.70
CA ASN A 195 12.56 -0.29 -17.09
C ASN A 195 13.66 0.59 -17.72
N ALA A 196 14.74 0.81 -16.97
CA ALA A 196 15.88 1.62 -17.33
C ALA A 196 16.60 1.12 -18.59
N ARG A 197 16.42 1.82 -19.71
CA ARG A 197 17.35 1.78 -20.84
C ARG A 197 18.30 2.97 -20.73
N GLY A 198 19.59 2.71 -20.49
CA GLY A 198 20.66 3.73 -20.49
C GLY A 198 21.48 3.79 -19.20
N ALA A 199 22.73 4.26 -19.31
CA ALA A 199 23.72 4.27 -18.23
C ALA A 199 23.37 5.16 -17.01
N HIS A 200 22.33 5.99 -17.12
CA HIS A 200 22.00 7.04 -16.14
C HIS A 200 20.62 6.87 -15.48
N ALA A 201 20.00 5.69 -15.58
CA ALA A 201 18.72 5.51 -14.92
C ALA A 201 18.85 5.62 -13.39
N PRO A 202 17.87 6.25 -12.73
CA PRO A 202 17.89 6.41 -11.29
C PRO A 202 17.72 5.07 -10.59
N ASP A 203 18.42 4.94 -9.47
CA ASP A 203 18.22 3.85 -8.52
C ASP A 203 16.99 4.15 -7.65
N ILE A 204 16.73 5.44 -7.37
CA ILE A 204 15.59 5.93 -6.61
C ILE A 204 14.99 7.18 -7.26
N VAL A 205 13.65 7.25 -7.30
CA VAL A 205 12.92 8.48 -7.69
C VAL A 205 12.14 9.01 -6.50
N LEU A 206 12.26 10.32 -6.26
CA LEU A 206 11.50 11.04 -5.24
C LEU A 206 10.36 11.82 -5.88
N GLY A 207 9.12 11.56 -5.50
CA GLY A 207 7.93 12.26 -5.99
C GLY A 207 7.32 13.16 -4.93
N ASP A 208 7.46 14.47 -5.08
CA ASP A 208 6.87 15.48 -4.18
C ASP A 208 5.87 16.41 -4.90
N ARG A 209 5.35 15.93 -6.04
CA ARG A 209 4.45 16.64 -6.95
C ARG A 209 5.02 17.99 -7.36
N PHE A 210 6.31 18.02 -7.74
CA PHE A 210 7.05 19.23 -8.09
C PHE A 210 7.02 20.28 -6.97
N GLY A 211 7.18 19.84 -5.73
CA GLY A 211 7.13 20.66 -4.52
C GLY A 211 5.73 20.96 -3.98
N ALA A 212 4.65 20.49 -4.63
CA ALA A 212 3.29 20.76 -4.18
C ALA A 212 2.88 19.95 -2.94
N SER A 213 3.48 18.78 -2.69
CA SER A 213 3.09 17.89 -1.58
C SER A 213 4.05 17.88 -0.39
N CYS A 214 5.27 18.38 -0.54
CA CYS A 214 6.31 18.27 0.49
C CYS A 214 7.13 19.56 0.61
N HIS A 215 7.57 19.90 1.82
CA HIS A 215 8.46 21.05 2.00
C HIS A 215 9.86 20.72 1.41
N PRO A 216 10.51 21.66 0.69
CA PRO A 216 11.77 21.37 -0.01
C PRO A 216 12.92 20.87 0.87
N SER A 217 12.95 21.26 2.16
CA SER A 217 13.97 20.79 3.11
C SER A 217 13.86 19.28 3.37
N ILE A 218 12.64 18.73 3.41
CA ILE A 218 12.40 17.29 3.61
C ILE A 218 12.87 16.53 2.38
N THR A 219 12.42 16.93 1.18
CA THR A 219 12.85 16.31 -0.08
C THR A 219 14.37 16.33 -0.21
N SER A 220 15.01 17.44 0.15
CA SER A 220 16.47 17.58 0.07
C SER A 220 17.21 16.72 1.10
N LEU A 221 16.66 16.55 2.30
CA LEU A 221 17.22 15.66 3.32
C LEU A 221 17.15 14.19 2.89
N VAL A 222 16.00 13.76 2.35
CA VAL A 222 15.82 12.39 1.80
C VAL A 222 16.82 12.14 0.68
N GLU A 223 16.88 13.05 -0.31
CA GLU A 223 17.81 12.94 -1.43
C GLU A 223 19.28 12.90 -0.99
N ALA A 224 19.70 13.81 -0.11
CA ALA A 224 21.07 13.87 0.36
C ALA A 224 21.47 12.61 1.14
N THR A 225 20.54 12.07 1.94
CA THR A 225 20.77 10.83 2.69
C THR A 225 20.96 9.63 1.77
N LEU A 226 20.07 9.46 0.79
CA LEU A 226 20.16 8.38 -0.20
C LEU A 226 21.40 8.52 -1.09
N ARG A 227 21.76 9.73 -1.52
CA ARG A 227 23.01 9.97 -2.27
C ARG A 227 24.25 9.62 -1.46
N ARG A 228 24.29 9.92 -0.16
CA ARG A 228 25.39 9.50 0.72
C ARG A 228 25.50 7.98 0.88
N GLN A 229 24.39 7.25 0.73
CA GLN A 229 24.37 5.79 0.68
C GLN A 229 24.78 5.22 -0.70
N GLY A 230 25.05 6.10 -1.67
CA GLY A 230 25.56 5.75 -3.00
C GLY A 230 24.49 5.56 -4.08
N TYR A 231 23.24 5.95 -3.84
CA TYR A 231 22.16 5.84 -4.83
C TYR A 231 22.16 7.02 -5.81
N ARG A 232 21.87 6.73 -7.08
CA ARG A 232 21.47 7.75 -8.06
C ARG A 232 20.02 8.13 -7.82
N VAL A 233 19.81 9.35 -7.34
CA VAL A 233 18.48 9.86 -7.00
C VAL A 233 18.03 10.88 -8.03
N ALA A 234 16.83 10.68 -8.58
CA ALA A 234 16.11 11.65 -9.41
C ALA A 234 14.88 12.19 -8.66
N ARG A 235 14.34 13.33 -9.11
CA ARG A 235 13.10 13.91 -8.60
C ARG A 235 12.04 13.95 -9.68
N ASN A 236 10.82 13.59 -9.32
CA ASN A 236 9.56 13.72 -10.05
C ASN A 236 9.45 13.04 -11.43
N THR A 237 10.51 12.42 -11.93
CA THR A 237 10.53 11.77 -13.24
C THR A 237 11.04 10.34 -13.13
N PRO A 238 10.31 9.33 -13.64
CA PRO A 238 8.96 9.43 -14.25
C PRO A 238 7.82 9.51 -13.22
N PHE A 239 8.12 9.43 -11.92
CA PHE A 239 7.14 9.37 -10.84
C PHE A 239 7.14 10.66 -10.01
N ALA A 240 6.15 11.53 -10.24
CA ALA A 240 5.97 12.77 -9.49
C ALA A 240 5.19 12.59 -8.17
N GLY A 241 4.57 11.43 -7.95
CA GLY A 241 3.68 11.19 -6.82
C GLY A 241 2.30 10.66 -7.24
N GLY A 242 1.70 9.84 -6.38
CA GLY A 242 0.39 9.20 -6.57
C GLY A 242 -0.77 9.89 -5.83
N HIS A 243 -1.79 9.10 -5.54
CA HIS A 243 -2.97 9.51 -4.77
C HIS A 243 -2.60 9.90 -3.34
N THR A 244 -1.70 9.16 -2.67
CA THR A 244 -1.25 9.48 -1.30
C THR A 244 -0.66 10.88 -1.24
N THR A 245 0.32 11.21 -2.09
CA THR A 245 0.93 12.54 -2.09
C THR A 245 -0.06 13.64 -2.51
N GLN A 246 -1.01 13.33 -3.39
CA GLN A 246 -2.09 14.23 -3.77
C GLN A 246 -3.05 14.53 -2.63
N SER A 247 -3.43 13.52 -1.85
CA SER A 247 -4.52 13.60 -0.88
C SER A 247 -4.02 14.16 0.44
N TYR A 248 -2.84 13.74 0.90
CA TYR A 248 -2.32 14.08 2.22
C TYR A 248 -1.32 15.24 2.21
N GLY A 249 -0.56 15.43 1.13
CA GLY A 249 0.43 16.51 1.04
C GLY A 249 -0.20 17.90 1.05
N ARG A 250 -0.20 18.57 2.21
CA ARG A 250 -0.72 19.92 2.42
C ARG A 250 0.33 20.75 3.18
N PRO A 251 1.44 21.17 2.54
CA PRO A 251 2.52 21.86 3.23
C PRO A 251 2.08 23.14 3.97
N ALA A 252 1.09 23.87 3.44
CA ALA A 252 0.50 25.04 4.10
C ALA A 252 -0.18 24.71 5.45
N SER A 253 -0.60 23.46 5.64
CA SER A 253 -1.15 22.91 6.88
C SER A 253 -0.15 22.02 7.63
N ARG A 254 1.15 22.12 7.30
CA ARG A 254 2.25 21.34 7.90
C ARG A 254 2.07 19.82 7.83
N VAL A 255 1.38 19.35 6.79
CA VAL A 255 1.35 17.93 6.43
C VAL A 255 2.13 17.76 5.14
N HIS A 256 3.18 16.96 5.16
CA HIS A 256 4.08 16.78 4.04
C HIS A 256 4.00 15.33 3.58
N ALA A 257 3.94 15.11 2.27
CA ALA A 257 3.93 13.78 1.69
C ALA A 257 4.93 13.69 0.54
N ILE A 258 5.79 12.68 0.59
CA ILE A 258 6.80 12.38 -0.43
C ILE A 258 6.76 10.91 -0.79
N GLN A 259 6.80 10.61 -2.08
CA GLN A 259 6.89 9.27 -2.62
C GLN A 259 8.34 8.87 -2.84
N ILE A 260 8.69 7.63 -2.47
CA ILE A 260 10.00 7.02 -2.74
C ILE A 260 9.78 5.80 -3.60
N GLU A 261 10.32 5.82 -4.82
CA GLU A 261 10.29 4.70 -5.76
C GLU A 261 11.67 4.06 -5.84
N ILE A 262 11.82 2.83 -5.33
CA ILE A 262 13.08 2.07 -5.38
C ILE A 262 13.11 1.22 -6.65
N ASN A 263 14.20 1.26 -7.42
CA ASN A 263 14.36 0.35 -8.55
C ASN A 263 14.43 -1.12 -8.06
N ARG A 264 13.47 -1.95 -8.47
CA ARG A 264 13.39 -3.37 -8.09
C ARG A 264 14.65 -4.17 -8.43
N GLY A 265 15.35 -3.82 -9.50
CA GLY A 265 16.60 -4.48 -9.90
C GLY A 265 17.71 -4.42 -8.84
N LEU A 266 17.58 -3.54 -7.84
CA LEU A 266 18.52 -3.46 -6.72
C LEU A 266 18.35 -4.60 -5.71
N TYR A 267 17.18 -5.25 -5.65
CA TYR A 267 16.85 -6.17 -4.56
C TYR A 267 15.94 -7.36 -4.91
N VAL A 268 15.38 -7.40 -6.13
CA VAL A 268 14.50 -8.49 -6.61
C VAL A 268 14.90 -8.90 -8.03
N ASP A 269 14.89 -10.22 -8.30
CA ASP A 269 14.84 -10.73 -9.66
C ASP A 269 13.40 -10.59 -10.16
N GLU A 270 13.15 -9.67 -11.08
CA GLU A 270 11.78 -9.38 -11.54
C GLU A 270 11.13 -10.50 -12.35
N ARG A 271 11.89 -11.52 -12.78
CA ARG A 271 11.32 -12.71 -13.43
C ARG A 271 10.75 -13.68 -12.40
N THR A 272 11.46 -13.90 -11.30
CA THR A 272 11.08 -14.90 -10.26
C THR A 272 10.39 -14.29 -9.05
N LEU A 273 10.53 -12.97 -8.86
CA LEU A 273 10.16 -12.21 -7.67
C LEU A 273 10.86 -12.69 -6.39
N GLU A 274 12.02 -13.33 -6.55
CA GLU A 274 12.89 -13.73 -5.44
C GLU A 274 13.85 -12.59 -5.08
N ARG A 275 14.26 -12.56 -3.81
CA ARG A 275 15.23 -11.58 -3.33
C ARG A 275 16.59 -11.85 -3.95
N THR A 276 17.28 -10.80 -4.37
CA THR A 276 18.69 -10.88 -4.78
C THR A 276 19.61 -10.65 -3.59
N ASN A 277 20.93 -10.81 -3.82
CA ASN A 277 21.95 -10.47 -2.83
C ASN A 277 21.91 -8.98 -2.40
N GLY A 278 21.31 -8.11 -3.21
CA GLY A 278 21.17 -6.68 -2.89
C GLY A 278 20.10 -6.37 -1.83
N TYR A 279 19.18 -7.30 -1.56
CA TYR A 279 18.06 -7.11 -0.63
C TYR A 279 18.51 -6.66 0.77
N ALA A 280 19.49 -7.34 1.36
CA ALA A 280 19.97 -7.01 2.70
C ALA A 280 20.55 -5.59 2.77
N ARG A 281 21.27 -5.17 1.72
CA ARG A 281 21.82 -3.81 1.61
C ARG A 281 20.70 -2.77 1.54
N VAL A 282 19.77 -2.93 0.61
CA VAL A 282 18.68 -1.96 0.40
C VAL A 282 17.83 -1.83 1.66
N ARG A 283 17.50 -2.93 2.33
CA ARG A 283 16.77 -2.91 3.61
C ARG A 283 17.52 -2.14 4.70
N GLY A 284 18.82 -2.40 4.85
CA GLY A 284 19.65 -1.68 5.82
C GLY A 284 19.77 -0.19 5.51
N ASP A 285 19.85 0.16 4.22
CA ASP A 285 19.89 1.54 3.74
C ASP A 285 18.58 2.31 3.99
N MET A 286 17.42 1.68 3.75
CA MET A 286 16.12 2.28 4.06
C MET A 286 15.90 2.45 5.57
N THR A 287 16.43 1.53 6.38
CA THR A 287 16.45 1.68 7.84
C THR A 287 17.29 2.88 8.27
N ARG A 288 18.50 3.04 7.70
CA ARG A 288 19.36 4.22 7.92
C ARG A 288 18.73 5.53 7.45
N LEU A 289 17.94 5.50 6.36
CA LEU A 289 17.16 6.65 5.93
C LEU A 289 16.13 7.04 7.00
N ALA A 290 15.36 6.08 7.50
CA ALA A 290 14.38 6.33 8.56
C ALA A 290 15.04 6.88 9.83
N GLU A 291 16.17 6.32 10.26
CA GLU A 291 16.98 6.82 11.37
C GLU A 291 17.38 8.29 11.18
N ALA A 292 17.94 8.63 10.01
CA ALA A 292 18.37 9.98 9.70
C ALA A 292 17.21 10.99 9.70
N LEU A 293 16.05 10.60 9.16
CA LEU A 293 14.84 11.44 9.17
C LEU A 293 14.32 11.66 10.59
N SER A 294 14.30 10.60 11.42
CA SER A 294 13.90 10.71 12.83
C SER A 294 14.84 11.62 13.62
N ALA A 295 16.15 11.53 13.39
CA ALA A 295 17.16 12.34 14.07
C ALA A 295 17.15 13.82 13.65
N ALA A 296 16.65 14.15 12.46
CA ALA A 296 16.68 15.52 11.93
C ALA A 296 15.76 16.51 12.66
N THR A 297 14.96 16.07 13.63
CA THR A 297 14.04 16.92 14.41
C THR A 297 13.13 17.80 13.54
N LEU A 298 12.55 17.22 12.48
CA LEU A 298 11.78 17.93 11.46
C LEU A 298 10.69 18.86 12.02
N HIS A 299 10.09 18.51 13.16
CA HIS A 299 9.10 19.33 13.88
C HIS A 299 9.63 20.69 14.35
N LYS A 300 10.95 20.89 14.48
CA LYS A 300 11.54 22.19 14.85
C LYS A 300 11.80 23.10 13.65
N SER A 301 11.94 22.53 12.46
CA SER A 301 12.33 23.26 11.24
C SER A 301 11.17 23.48 10.27
N LEU A 302 10.01 22.87 10.52
CA LEU A 302 8.80 22.95 9.69
C LEU A 302 7.67 23.74 10.37
N VAL A 303 7.93 24.24 11.58
CA VAL A 303 7.03 25.10 12.37
C VAL A 303 7.33 26.56 12.07
#